data_AF-A0A7S3HN18-F1
#
_entry.id   AF-A0A7S3HN18-F1
#
_cell.length_a   1.000
_cell.length_b   1.000
_cell.length_c   1.000
_cell.angle_alpha   90.00
_cell.angle_beta   90.00
_cell.angle_gamma   90.00
#
_symmetry.space_group_name_H-M   'P 1'
#
loop_
_entity.id
_entity.type
_entity.pdbx_description
1 polymer ?
#
loop_
_entity_poly.entity_id
_entity_poly.type
_entity_poly.pdbx_seq_one_letter_code
_entity_poly.pdbx_strand_id
1 'polypeptide(L)'
;RLGKIHLVDLAGSERLGMSGAEGETRLETQQINLSLTALGDVLSALSKNATALAAQAKATNRSFDGSHTLKLPPTQVPVPYRNSKLTHLLKDSLGGNSKTVMITTVRTIDEYYQ
;
A
#
# COMPACT_ATOMS: atom_id res chain seq x y z
N ARG A 1 6.70 3.51 -26.84
CA ARG A 1 6.52 3.38 -25.37
C ARG A 1 5.07 2.97 -25.13
N LEU A 2 4.79 1.86 -24.45
CA LEU A 2 3.42 1.40 -24.18
C LEU A 2 3.03 1.82 -22.76
N GLY A 3 1.89 2.48 -22.61
CA GLY A 3 1.26 2.76 -21.32
C GLY A 3 0.20 1.71 -21.01
N LYS A 4 0.03 1.36 -19.74
CA LYS A 4 -1.08 0.52 -19.26
C LYS A 4 -1.89 1.33 -18.24
N ILE A 5 -3.21 1.26 -18.35
CA ILE A 5 -4.14 1.83 -17.37
C ILE A 5 -4.98 0.67 -16.84
N HIS A 6 -5.02 0.54 -15.52
CA HIS A 6 -5.95 -0.37 -14.84
C HIS A 6 -6.99 0.45 -14.10
N LEU A 7 -8.26 0.18 -14.40
CA LEU A 7 -9.41 0.68 -13.65
C LEU A 7 -9.93 -0.48 -12.83
N VAL A 8 -9.81 -0.39 -11.51
CA VAL A 8 -10.14 -1.48 -10.58
C VAL A 8 -11.23 -1.01 -9.66
N ASP A 9 -12.35 -1.73 -9.67
CA ASP A 9 -13.42 -1.58 -8.69
C ASP A 9 -13.19 -2.57 -7.54
N LEU A 10 -13.16 -2.07 -6.30
CA LEU A 10 -12.80 -2.86 -5.12
C LEU A 10 -14.04 -3.16 -4.29
N ALA A 11 -14.06 -4.34 -3.67
CA ALA A 11 -15.07 -4.70 -2.68
C ALA A 11 -14.97 -3.82 -1.42
N GLY A 12 -16.02 -3.84 -0.60
CA GLY A 12 -16.08 -3.10 0.65
C GLY A 12 -15.05 -3.60 1.68
N SER A 13 -14.58 -2.68 2.52
CA SER A 13 -13.67 -2.96 3.64
C SER A 13 -14.42 -3.11 4.96
N GLU A 14 -15.65 -3.62 4.93
CA GLU A 14 -16.50 -3.71 6.11
C GLU A 14 -15.94 -4.65 7.18
N ARG A 15 -16.29 -4.34 8.43
CA ARG A 15 -15.87 -5.12 9.58
C ARG A 15 -16.78 -6.34 9.73
N LEU A 16 -16.17 -7.52 9.83
CA LEU A 16 -16.88 -8.77 10.09
C LEU A 16 -17.83 -8.70 11.28
N GLY A 17 -17.41 -8.03 12.38
CA GLY A 17 -18.25 -7.88 13.56
C GLY A 17 -19.52 -7.03 13.36
N MET A 18 -19.57 -6.22 12.30
CA MET A 18 -20.70 -5.35 11.95
C MET A 18 -21.48 -5.87 10.73
N SER A 19 -21.00 -6.90 10.04
CA SER A 19 -21.61 -7.36 8.77
C SER A 19 -22.75 -8.36 8.97
N GLY A 20 -22.84 -9.00 10.15
CA GLY A 20 -23.77 -10.11 10.38
C GLY A 20 -23.54 -11.32 9.46
N ALA A 21 -22.37 -11.40 8.81
CA ALA A 21 -22.07 -12.46 7.85
C ALA A 21 -21.80 -13.80 8.56
N GLU A 22 -22.51 -14.85 8.14
CA GLU A 22 -22.37 -16.21 8.65
C GLU A 22 -21.94 -17.19 7.55
N GLY A 23 -21.55 -18.41 7.94
CA GLY A 23 -21.24 -19.50 7.01
C GLY A 23 -20.21 -19.11 5.93
N GLU A 24 -20.55 -19.35 4.66
CA GLU A 24 -19.72 -19.05 3.50
C GLU A 24 -19.51 -17.54 3.30
N THR A 25 -20.53 -16.72 3.55
CA THR A 25 -20.44 -15.26 3.48
C THR A 25 -19.38 -14.73 4.43
N ARG A 26 -19.26 -15.31 5.63
CA ARG A 26 -18.18 -14.95 6.58
C ARG A 26 -16.79 -15.25 6.02
N LEU A 27 -16.63 -16.37 5.32
CA LEU A 27 -15.35 -16.76 4.70
C LEU A 27 -15.01 -15.83 3.52
N GLU A 28 -16.02 -15.45 2.74
CA GLU A 28 -15.87 -14.47 1.66
C GLU A 28 -15.41 -13.11 2.19
N THR A 29 -16.10 -12.56 3.19
CA THR A 29 -15.71 -11.28 3.81
C THR A 29 -14.30 -11.34 4.43
N GLN A 30 -13.89 -12.50 4.97
CA GLN A 30 -12.51 -12.70 5.43
C GLN A 30 -11.49 -12.58 4.28
N GLN A 31 -11.78 -13.17 3.12
CA GLN A 31 -10.88 -13.09 1.96
C GLN A 31 -10.85 -11.70 1.31
N ILE A 32 -11.99 -11.01 1.26
CA ILE A 32 -12.04 -9.60 0.83
C ILE A 32 -11.11 -8.77 1.71
N ASN A 33 -11.30 -8.82 3.04
CA ASN A 33 -10.48 -8.06 3.98
C ASN A 33 -9.01 -8.43 3.95
N LEU A 34 -8.67 -9.71 3.72
CA LEU A 34 -7.28 -10.14 3.54
C LEU A 34 -6.63 -9.43 2.34
N SER A 35 -7.32 -9.39 1.19
CA SER A 35 -6.78 -8.77 -0.02
C SER A 35 -6.62 -7.26 0.10
N LEU A 36 -7.58 -6.59 0.75
CA LEU A 36 -7.54 -5.15 1.02
C LEU A 36 -6.46 -4.78 2.04
N THR A 37 -6.27 -5.61 3.07
CA THR A 37 -5.18 -5.44 4.04
C THR A 37 -3.82 -5.57 3.36
N ALA A 38 -3.63 -6.61 2.54
CA ALA A 38 -2.38 -6.78 1.78
C ALA A 38 -2.11 -5.60 0.83
N LEU A 39 -3.15 -5.01 0.24
CA LEU A 39 -3.02 -3.79 -0.56
C LEU A 39 -2.53 -2.61 0.29
N GLY A 40 -3.10 -2.42 1.49
CA GLY A 40 -2.64 -1.43 2.46
C GLY A 40 -1.17 -1.61 2.85
N ASP A 41 -0.73 -2.85 3.12
CA ASP A 41 0.66 -3.17 3.45
C ASP A 41 1.63 -2.82 2.31
N VAL A 42 1.25 -3.12 1.06
CA VAL A 42 2.03 -2.77 -0.13
C VAL A 42 2.19 -1.26 -0.26
N LEU A 43 1.10 -0.51 -0.15
CA LEU A 43 1.11 0.96 -0.24
C LEU A 43 1.94 1.58 0.90
N SER A 44 1.83 1.05 2.11
CA SER A 44 2.61 1.48 3.27
C SER A 44 4.11 1.25 3.07
N ALA A 45 4.52 0.06 2.60
CA ALA A 45 5.91 -0.25 2.31
C ALA A 45 6.47 0.65 1.18
N LEU A 46 5.70 0.90 0.13
CA LEU A 46 6.07 1.80 -0.96
C LEU A 46 6.26 3.25 -0.48
N SER A 47 5.34 3.76 0.35
CA SER A 47 5.43 5.10 0.92
C SER A 47 6.67 5.27 1.82
N LYS A 48 6.97 4.27 2.67
CA LYS A 48 8.18 4.25 3.50
C LYS A 48 9.45 4.30 2.64
N ASN A 49 9.50 3.48 1.59
CA ASN A 49 10.64 3.46 0.66
C ASN A 49 10.80 4.79 -0.08
N ALA A 50 9.71 5.39 -0.58
CA ALA A 50 9.74 6.69 -1.24
C ALA A 50 10.24 7.81 -0.31
N THR A 51 9.76 7.81 0.95
CA THR A 51 10.19 8.78 1.97
C THR A 51 11.67 8.63 2.31
N ALA A 52 12.14 7.39 2.47
CA ALA A 52 13.55 7.10 2.75
C ALA A 52 14.47 7.58 1.60
N LEU A 53 14.10 7.30 0.34
CA LEU A 53 14.83 7.74 -0.84
C LEU A 53 14.87 9.28 -0.94
N ALA A 54 13.75 9.95 -0.68
CA ALA A 54 13.68 11.41 -0.68
C ALA A 54 14.54 12.05 0.43
N ALA A 55 14.59 11.43 1.61
CA ALA A 55 15.45 11.89 2.71
C ALA A 55 16.94 11.76 2.36
N GLN A 56 17.34 10.65 1.72
CA GLN A 56 18.72 10.43 1.27
C GLN A 56 19.16 11.46 0.22
N ALA A 57 18.31 11.75 -0.78
CA ALA A 57 18.62 12.75 -1.82
C ALA A 57 18.83 14.17 -1.25
N LYS A 58 18.18 14.50 -0.12
CA LYS A 58 18.40 15.78 0.58
C LYS A 58 19.70 15.79 1.40
N ALA A 59 20.13 14.64 1.91
CA ALA A 59 21.36 14.51 2.70
C ALA A 59 22.62 14.57 1.81
N THR A 60 22.59 13.93 0.63
CA THR A 60 23.72 13.94 -0.33
C THR A 60 24.10 15.33 -0.82
N ASN A 61 23.14 16.26 -0.87
CA ASN A 61 23.39 17.64 -1.32
C ASN A 61 24.02 18.55 -0.24
N ARG A 62 24.20 18.08 1.01
CA ARG A 62 24.78 18.86 2.12
C ARG A 62 26.20 18.42 2.51
N SER A 63 26.75 17.41 1.85
CA SER A 63 28.05 16.82 2.19
C SER A 63 29.19 17.44 1.38
N PHE A 64 29.55 18.70 1.67
CA PHE A 64 30.76 19.35 1.12
C PHE A 64 31.94 19.35 2.10
N ASP A 65 31.76 18.94 3.36
CA ASP A 65 32.84 18.88 4.35
C ASP A 65 33.22 17.43 4.69
N GLY A 66 34.46 17.07 4.36
CA GLY A 66 35.00 15.72 4.28
C GLY A 66 35.35 15.06 5.60
N SER A 67 34.48 15.07 6.61
CA SER A 67 34.68 14.22 7.78
C SER A 67 33.38 13.64 8.34
N HIS A 68 33.43 12.33 8.60
CA HIS A 68 32.37 11.45 9.12
C HIS A 68 31.39 10.83 8.10
N THR A 69 31.77 9.65 7.59
CA THR A 69 30.87 8.73 6.90
C THR A 69 29.84 8.16 7.88
N LEU A 70 28.73 8.85 8.06
CA LEU A 70 27.52 8.22 8.61
C LEU A 70 27.10 7.13 7.62
N LYS A 71 27.29 5.85 7.96
CA LYS A 71 26.67 4.74 7.22
C LYS A 71 25.15 4.94 7.31
N LEU A 72 24.52 5.44 6.26
CA LEU A 72 23.06 5.43 6.14
C LEU A 72 22.59 3.99 5.94
N PRO A 73 21.67 3.47 6.78
CA PRO A 73 20.60 2.64 6.24
C PRO A 73 19.25 3.32 6.52
N PRO A 74 18.23 3.08 5.68
CA PRO A 74 17.63 1.75 5.66
C PRO A 74 17.74 1.10 4.29
N THR A 75 18.15 -0.16 4.30
CA THR A 75 17.81 -1.11 3.24
C THR A 75 16.33 -0.95 2.88
N GLN A 76 16.02 -0.84 1.58
CA GLN A 76 14.64 -0.75 1.11
C GLN A 76 13.80 -1.84 1.79
N VAL A 77 12.65 -1.47 2.37
CA VAL A 77 11.74 -2.43 2.98
C VAL A 77 11.17 -3.30 1.86
N PRO A 78 11.22 -4.63 1.96
CA PRO A 78 10.60 -5.52 0.98
C PRO A 78 9.11 -5.22 0.85
N VAL A 79 8.63 -5.03 -0.38
CA VAL A 79 7.22 -4.75 -0.65
C VAL A 79 6.46 -6.07 -0.86
N PRO A 80 5.44 -6.39 -0.03
CA PRO A 80 4.82 -7.72 0.03
C PRO A 80 3.76 -7.97 -1.05
N TYR A 81 4.11 -7.77 -2.33
CA TYR A 81 3.18 -7.98 -3.46
C TYR A 81 2.61 -9.40 -3.54
N ARG A 82 3.27 -10.41 -2.96
CA ARG A 82 2.83 -11.81 -3.04
C ARG A 82 1.81 -12.20 -1.98
N ASN A 83 1.50 -11.33 -1.02
CA ASN A 83 0.59 -11.65 0.08
C ASN A 83 -0.88 -11.75 -0.36
N SER A 84 -1.24 -11.28 -1.56
CA SER A 84 -2.56 -11.51 -2.16
C SER A 84 -2.47 -11.66 -3.67
N LYS A 85 -3.47 -12.30 -4.28
CA LYS A 85 -3.59 -12.38 -5.75
C LYS A 85 -3.73 -10.99 -6.38
N LEU A 86 -4.49 -10.09 -5.73
CA LEU A 86 -4.72 -8.72 -6.19
C LEU A 86 -3.42 -7.92 -6.27
N THR A 87 -2.65 -7.88 -5.16
CA THR A 87 -1.39 -7.13 -5.10
C THR A 87 -0.31 -7.72 -6.00
N HIS A 88 -0.35 -9.03 -6.25
CA HIS A 88 0.58 -9.68 -7.17
C HIS A 88 0.26 -9.32 -8.62
N LEU A 89 -1.02 -9.36 -9.00
CA LEU A 89 -1.50 -8.97 -10.32
C LEU A 89 -1.20 -7.50 -10.62
N LEU A 90 -1.41 -6.62 -9.64
CA LEU A 90 -1.25 -5.17 -9.78
C LEU A 90 0.16 -4.66 -9.48
N LYS A 91 1.13 -5.54 -9.23
CA LYS A 91 2.51 -5.18 -8.83
C LYS A 91 3.11 -4.07 -9.72
N ASP A 92 3.01 -4.22 -11.03
CA ASP A 92 3.57 -3.27 -12.00
C ASP A 92 2.84 -1.92 -12.03
N SER A 93 1.62 -1.88 -11.49
CA SER A 93 0.78 -0.66 -11.44
C SER A 93 0.85 0.07 -10.12
N LEU A 94 1.27 -0.61 -9.05
CA LEU A 94 1.43 -0.05 -7.71
C LEU A 94 2.85 0.50 -7.47
N GLY A 95 3.86 -0.12 -8.08
CA GLY A 95 5.27 0.26 -7.88
C GLY A 95 5.99 0.74 -9.13
N GLY A 96 7.32 0.89 -9.01
CA GLY A 96 8.20 1.30 -10.11
C GLY A 96 7.93 2.74 -10.56
N ASN A 97 7.81 2.95 -11.87
CA ASN A 97 7.49 4.25 -12.46
C ASN A 97 5.98 4.43 -12.74
N SER A 98 5.14 3.55 -12.20
CA SER A 98 3.69 3.69 -12.33
C SER A 98 3.16 4.85 -11.49
N LYS A 99 2.00 5.36 -11.86
CA LYS A 99 1.20 6.27 -11.03
C LYS A 99 -0.04 5.51 -10.58
N THR A 100 -0.32 5.59 -9.30
CA THR A 100 -1.50 4.96 -8.69
C THR A 100 -2.33 6.05 -8.03
N VAL A 101 -3.64 6.01 -8.27
CA VAL A 101 -4.62 6.84 -7.58
C VAL A 101 -5.60 5.90 -6.88
N MET A 102 -5.86 6.15 -5.60
CA MET A 102 -6.88 5.44 -4.84
C MET A 102 -7.99 6.44 -4.51
N ILE A 103 -9.23 6.05 -4.78
CA ILE A 103 -10.42 6.82 -4.40
C ILE A 103 -11.06 6.08 -3.23
N THR A 104 -11.10 6.73 -2.06
CA THR A 104 -11.67 6.15 -0.84
C THR A 104 -13.08 6.66 -0.66
N THR A 105 -14.05 5.75 -0.67
CA THR A 105 -15.45 6.06 -0.39
C THR A 105 -15.75 5.79 1.08
N VAL A 106 -16.14 6.82 1.83
CA VAL A 106 -16.45 6.73 3.26
C VAL A 106 -17.94 6.98 3.51
N ARG A 107 -18.52 6.25 4.48
CA ARG A 107 -19.87 6.53 4.98
C ARG A 107 -19.82 7.63 6.03
N THR A 108 -20.86 8.47 6.05
CA THR A 108 -20.95 9.64 6.96
C THR A 108 -21.83 9.41 8.19
N ILE A 109 -22.23 8.16 8.47
CA ILE A 109 -23.13 7.83 9.58
C ILE A 109 -22.34 7.49 10.86
N ASP A 110 -22.83 7.99 12.00
CA ASP A 110 -22.16 7.93 13.31
C ASP A 110 -21.83 6.49 13.77
N GLU A 111 -22.67 5.52 13.44
CA GLU A 111 -22.46 4.10 13.76
C GLU A 111 -21.13 3.54 13.23
N TYR A 112 -20.59 4.15 12.18
CA TYR A 112 -19.35 3.72 11.53
C TYR A 112 -18.14 4.62 11.86
N TYR A 113 -18.31 5.63 12.71
CA TYR A 113 -17.19 6.38 13.29
C TYR A 113 -16.52 5.57 14.40
N GLN A 114 -15.18 5.57 14.42
CA GLN A 114 -14.36 4.90 15.44
C GLN A 114 -13.31 5.84 16.00
#